data_AF-A0AAJ4JM70-F1
#
_entry.id   AF-A0AAJ4JM70-F1
#
_cell.length_a   1.000
_cell.length_b   1.000
_cell.length_c   1.000
_cell.angle_alpha   90.00
_cell.angle_beta   90.00
_cell.angle_gamma   90.00
#
_symmetry.space_group_name_H-M   'P 1'
#
loop_
_entity.id
_entity.type
_entity.pdbx_description
1 polymer ?
#
loop_
_entity_poly.entity_id
_entity_poly.type
_entity_poly.pdbx_seq_one_letter_code
_entity_poly.pdbx_strand_id
1 'polypeptide(L)'
;MEITVRQGDTLWYYSQLFGIPLPLVEDSNRGVNANQLQPGMQVLLPGYRTITYSIQPNDSLWTIAITNNIPVDSIALLNPTIQPMNLQIGKTILLPEKVRSAIITDLNKYTYEKFQQDLHNLQAIYPFMFQQSIGKSVMGKEIVELQIGRGSNDVHLNGSFHGNEWITTSVIMKFINEYALSLTNHNPIRGRFTLPLYQTTQLSVVPMVNPDGVNLVINGAKAAGDYETKVLEMNHQNTNFSNWKANIKGVDLNKQYPARWETEVERKPTSPQPRDFPGYEPMTEPEAITMADLANERNFSIVNALHTQGEEIYWGFEGLEPPESEQIVNEYARVSGYLPVQYIDSYAGYRDWFIQEFRKPGFTIELGTGVNPLPFEQFPEIYEETLGILLANLYL
;
A
#
# COMPACT_ATOMS: atom_id res chain seq x y z
N MET A 1 -9.51 9.47 -14.28
CA MET A 1 -10.25 9.86 -15.51
C MET A 1 -9.31 10.50 -16.51
N GLU A 2 -9.47 10.24 -17.80
CA GLU A 2 -8.66 10.88 -18.86
C GLU A 2 -9.41 12.07 -19.47
N ILE A 3 -8.68 13.14 -19.81
CA ILE A 3 -9.20 14.30 -20.53
C ILE A 3 -8.28 14.69 -21.69
N THR A 4 -8.88 15.15 -22.78
CA THR A 4 -8.12 15.64 -23.94
C THR A 4 -7.88 17.13 -23.84
N VAL A 5 -6.62 17.53 -23.94
CA VAL A 5 -6.17 18.93 -23.86
C VAL A 5 -6.77 19.75 -25.01
N ARG A 6 -7.36 20.89 -24.68
CA ARG A 6 -7.81 21.91 -25.65
C ARG A 6 -6.81 23.06 -25.72
N GLN A 7 -6.97 23.92 -26.73
CA GLN A 7 -6.14 25.11 -26.86
C GLN A 7 -6.29 26.04 -25.64
N GLY A 8 -5.16 26.33 -24.97
CA GLY A 8 -5.10 27.22 -23.81
C GLY A 8 -5.39 26.56 -22.46
N ASP A 9 -5.74 25.26 -22.43
CA ASP A 9 -5.89 24.54 -21.19
C ASP A 9 -4.54 24.39 -20.46
N THR A 10 -4.57 24.33 -19.13
CA THR A 10 -3.40 24.12 -18.26
C THR A 10 -3.72 23.10 -17.16
N LEU A 11 -2.70 22.46 -16.57
CA LEU A 11 -2.93 21.60 -15.39
C LEU A 11 -3.54 22.39 -14.22
N TRP A 12 -3.18 23.66 -14.07
CA TRP A 12 -3.79 24.56 -13.09
C TRP A 12 -5.28 24.78 -13.36
N TYR A 13 -5.65 25.00 -14.62
CA TYR A 13 -7.06 25.12 -15.01
C TYR A 13 -7.85 23.87 -14.62
N TYR A 14 -7.33 22.67 -14.92
CA TYR A 14 -8.01 21.43 -14.53
C TYR A 14 -8.07 21.25 -13.01
N SER A 15 -7.00 21.59 -12.29
CA SER A 15 -6.99 21.60 -10.81
C SER A 15 -8.14 22.45 -10.24
N GLN A 16 -8.34 23.67 -10.78
CA GLN A 16 -9.43 24.53 -10.34
C GLN A 16 -10.81 24.00 -10.74
N LEU A 17 -10.96 23.53 -11.99
CA LEU A 17 -12.23 23.03 -12.50
C LEU A 17 -12.75 21.82 -11.71
N PHE A 18 -11.85 20.89 -11.35
CA PHE A 18 -12.21 19.65 -10.65
C PHE A 18 -11.99 19.72 -9.12
N GLY A 19 -11.49 20.85 -8.61
CA GLY A 19 -11.20 21.00 -7.18
C GLY A 19 -10.26 19.91 -6.66
N ILE A 20 -9.15 19.69 -7.38
CA ILE A 20 -8.09 18.73 -7.04
C ILE A 20 -6.79 19.53 -6.84
N PRO A 21 -5.99 19.25 -5.80
CA PRO A 21 -4.70 19.90 -5.61
C PRO A 21 -3.80 19.75 -6.85
N LEU A 22 -3.22 20.85 -7.31
CA LEU A 22 -2.32 20.85 -8.47
C LEU A 22 -1.19 19.80 -8.36
N PRO A 23 -0.52 19.60 -7.21
CA PRO A 23 0.47 18.53 -7.05
C PRO A 23 -0.01 17.15 -7.48
N LEU A 24 -1.25 16.78 -7.14
CA LEU A 24 -1.79 15.48 -7.50
C LEU A 24 -2.06 15.36 -9.00
N VAL A 25 -2.46 16.47 -9.65
CA VAL A 25 -2.65 16.52 -11.11
C VAL A 25 -1.29 16.38 -11.81
N GLU A 26 -0.26 17.07 -11.33
CA GLU A 26 1.10 16.98 -11.88
C GLU A 26 1.67 15.56 -11.74
N ASP A 27 1.58 14.95 -10.54
CA ASP A 27 2.11 13.61 -10.29
C ASP A 27 1.32 12.50 -10.98
N SER A 28 0.06 12.77 -11.33
CA SER A 28 -0.72 11.89 -12.19
C SER A 28 -0.24 11.88 -13.64
N ASN A 29 0.59 12.87 -14.03
CA ASN A 29 1.06 13.08 -15.40
C ASN A 29 2.58 13.22 -15.45
N ARG A 30 3.31 12.42 -14.65
CA ARG A 30 4.78 12.41 -14.65
C ARG A 30 5.32 12.27 -16.07
N GLY A 31 6.25 13.15 -16.44
CA GLY A 31 6.83 13.21 -17.79
C GLY A 31 6.12 14.17 -18.76
N VAL A 32 4.96 14.71 -18.40
CA VAL A 32 4.32 15.80 -19.15
C VAL A 32 4.88 17.14 -18.69
N ASN A 33 5.41 17.94 -19.62
CA ASN A 33 5.81 19.31 -19.30
C ASN A 33 4.55 20.19 -19.17
N ALA A 34 4.22 20.57 -17.95
CA ALA A 34 3.04 21.39 -17.64
C ALA A 34 3.00 22.73 -18.40
N ASN A 35 4.14 23.27 -18.82
CA ASN A 35 4.25 24.52 -19.58
C ASN A 35 4.10 24.34 -21.11
N GLN A 36 3.99 23.10 -21.60
CA GLN A 36 3.98 22.77 -23.02
C GLN A 36 2.84 21.83 -23.42
N LEU A 37 1.71 21.87 -22.71
CA LEU A 37 0.53 21.10 -23.07
C LEU A 37 0.06 21.45 -24.49
N GLN A 38 0.04 20.44 -25.37
CA GLN A 38 -0.43 20.57 -26.75
C GLN A 38 -1.88 20.11 -26.87
N PRO A 39 -2.70 20.79 -27.68
CA PRO A 39 -4.04 20.31 -28.00
C PRO A 39 -4.02 18.85 -28.51
N GLY A 40 -4.92 18.01 -27.99
CA GLY A 40 -5.01 16.59 -28.33
C GLY A 40 -4.21 15.65 -27.41
N MET A 41 -3.32 16.17 -26.55
CA MET A 41 -2.68 15.35 -25.52
C MET A 41 -3.71 14.83 -24.52
N GLN A 42 -3.49 13.63 -23.97
CA GLN A 42 -4.29 13.12 -22.86
C GLN A 42 -3.64 13.51 -21.53
N VAL A 43 -4.47 13.93 -20.58
CA VAL A 43 -4.09 14.22 -19.20
C VAL A 43 -4.95 13.37 -18.27
N LEU A 44 -4.31 12.79 -17.27
CA LEU A 44 -4.94 12.00 -16.22
C LEU A 44 -5.36 12.90 -15.06
N LEU A 45 -6.63 12.82 -14.67
CA LEU A 45 -7.18 13.46 -13.49
C LEU A 45 -7.47 12.45 -12.39
N PRO A 46 -6.88 12.61 -11.20
CA PRO A 46 -7.09 11.70 -10.09
C PRO A 46 -8.39 12.01 -9.34
N GLY A 47 -8.95 11.00 -8.65
CA GLY A 47 -10.14 11.11 -7.83
C GLY A 47 -11.45 11.20 -8.61
N TYR A 48 -11.42 10.96 -9.93
CA TYR A 48 -12.58 10.99 -10.81
C TYR A 48 -12.66 9.75 -11.70
N ARG A 49 -13.88 9.29 -11.92
CA ARG A 49 -14.23 8.31 -12.97
C ARG A 49 -15.23 8.92 -13.95
N THR A 50 -15.37 8.29 -15.10
CA THR A 50 -16.33 8.70 -16.11
C THR A 50 -17.59 7.84 -16.01
N ILE A 51 -18.75 8.47 -16.01
CA ILE A 51 -20.05 7.79 -16.10
C ILE A 51 -20.79 8.19 -17.37
N THR A 52 -21.68 7.31 -17.84
CA THR A 52 -22.54 7.58 -18.99
C THR A 52 -23.88 8.15 -18.54
N TYR A 53 -24.32 9.23 -19.20
CA TYR A 53 -25.63 9.85 -19.00
C TYR A 53 -26.39 9.88 -20.32
N SER A 54 -27.65 9.44 -20.32
CA SER A 54 -28.52 9.51 -21.49
C SER A 54 -29.33 10.80 -21.46
N ILE A 55 -29.22 11.62 -22.50
CA ILE A 55 -29.89 12.92 -22.60
C ILE A 55 -31.41 12.74 -22.54
N GLN A 56 -32.04 13.42 -21.59
CA GLN A 56 -33.47 13.42 -21.36
C GLN A 56 -34.17 14.59 -22.08
N PRO A 57 -35.50 14.53 -22.28
CA PRO A 57 -36.26 15.68 -22.78
C PRO A 57 -36.04 16.92 -21.91
N ASN A 58 -35.83 18.07 -22.56
CA ASN A 58 -35.56 19.38 -21.95
C ASN A 58 -34.18 19.52 -21.26
N ASP A 59 -33.27 18.56 -21.47
CA ASP A 59 -31.90 18.74 -21.03
C ASP A 59 -31.18 19.83 -21.81
N SER A 60 -30.34 20.57 -21.09
CA SER A 60 -29.25 21.40 -21.58
C SER A 60 -27.98 21.00 -20.82
N LEU A 61 -26.80 21.36 -21.32
CA LEU A 61 -25.57 21.10 -20.55
C LEU A 61 -25.61 21.76 -19.16
N TRP A 62 -26.29 22.91 -19.04
CA TRP A 62 -26.45 23.62 -17.77
C TRP A 62 -27.35 22.87 -16.78
N THR A 63 -28.51 22.37 -17.22
CA THR A 63 -29.42 21.61 -16.35
C THR A 63 -28.81 20.29 -15.92
N ILE A 64 -28.11 19.60 -16.82
CA ILE A 64 -27.35 18.39 -16.50
C ILE A 64 -26.25 18.70 -15.46
N ALA A 65 -25.47 19.77 -15.68
CA ALA A 65 -24.39 20.16 -14.78
C ALA A 65 -24.87 20.46 -13.36
N ILE A 66 -25.94 21.25 -13.22
CA ILE A 66 -26.52 21.60 -11.91
C ILE A 66 -27.09 20.38 -11.21
N THR A 67 -27.84 19.54 -11.93
CA THR A 67 -28.46 18.35 -11.33
C THR A 67 -27.42 17.37 -10.79
N ASN A 68 -26.26 17.29 -11.45
CA ASN A 68 -25.14 16.43 -11.05
C ASN A 68 -24.10 17.14 -10.17
N ASN A 69 -24.30 18.42 -9.85
CA ASN A 69 -23.36 19.25 -9.08
C ASN A 69 -21.92 19.23 -9.65
N ILE A 70 -21.81 19.45 -10.96
CA ILE A 70 -20.53 19.51 -11.69
C ILE A 70 -20.44 20.80 -12.52
N PRO A 71 -19.23 21.28 -12.86
CA PRO A 71 -19.08 22.41 -13.78
C PRO A 71 -19.55 22.04 -15.19
N VAL A 72 -20.23 22.97 -15.89
CA VAL A 72 -20.67 22.77 -17.29
C VAL A 72 -19.49 22.42 -18.20
N ASP A 73 -18.36 23.11 -18.04
CA ASP A 73 -17.20 22.88 -18.91
C ASP A 73 -16.57 21.50 -18.71
N SER A 74 -16.74 20.88 -17.54
CA SER A 74 -16.28 19.51 -17.29
C SER A 74 -17.02 18.48 -18.17
N ILE A 75 -18.28 18.76 -18.52
CA ILE A 75 -19.05 17.97 -19.48
C ILE A 75 -18.52 18.19 -20.90
N ALA A 76 -18.24 19.44 -21.28
CA ALA A 76 -17.70 19.76 -22.60
C ALA A 76 -16.31 19.12 -22.83
N LEU A 77 -15.46 19.09 -21.80
CA LEU A 77 -14.15 18.43 -21.84
C LEU A 77 -14.22 16.95 -22.18
N LEU A 78 -15.18 16.21 -21.59
CA LEU A 78 -15.34 14.78 -21.85
C LEU A 78 -16.08 14.48 -23.15
N ASN A 79 -16.74 15.46 -23.76
CA ASN A 79 -17.56 15.28 -24.95
C ASN A 79 -17.17 16.29 -26.03
N PRO A 80 -15.94 16.23 -26.60
CA PRO A 80 -15.42 17.27 -27.51
C PRO A 80 -16.24 17.46 -28.79
N THR A 81 -17.06 16.48 -29.17
CA THR A 81 -17.93 16.53 -30.38
C THR A 81 -19.37 16.93 -30.08
N ILE A 82 -19.71 17.23 -28.82
CA ILE A 82 -21.06 17.64 -28.44
C ILE A 82 -21.38 19.03 -28.99
N GLN A 83 -22.62 19.23 -29.42
CA GLN A 83 -23.14 20.54 -29.81
C GLN A 83 -24.05 21.05 -28.68
N PRO A 84 -23.58 22.00 -27.82
CA PRO A 84 -24.31 22.41 -26.61
C PRO A 84 -25.73 22.92 -26.87
N MET A 85 -25.95 23.53 -28.05
CA MET A 85 -27.25 24.10 -28.44
C MET A 85 -28.16 23.13 -29.20
N ASN A 86 -27.71 21.89 -29.43
CA ASN A 86 -28.43 20.90 -30.25
C ASN A 86 -28.30 19.48 -29.65
N LEU A 87 -28.65 19.35 -28.38
CA LEU A 87 -28.65 18.07 -27.68
C LEU A 87 -29.73 17.14 -28.26
N GLN A 88 -29.35 15.91 -28.55
CA GLN A 88 -30.25 14.89 -29.10
C GLN A 88 -30.73 13.97 -27.96
N ILE A 89 -32.05 13.90 -27.75
CA ILE A 89 -32.67 13.03 -26.74
C ILE A 89 -32.27 11.58 -27.00
N GLY A 90 -31.90 10.86 -25.94
CA GLY A 90 -31.46 9.47 -25.98
C GLY A 90 -30.00 9.26 -26.39
N LYS A 91 -29.29 10.31 -26.84
CA LYS A 91 -27.84 10.23 -27.06
C LYS A 91 -27.11 10.19 -25.71
N THR A 92 -26.12 9.31 -25.60
CA THR A 92 -25.28 9.20 -24.41
C THR A 92 -24.13 10.19 -24.45
N ILE A 93 -23.87 10.81 -23.30
CA ILE A 93 -22.72 11.68 -23.05
C ILE A 93 -21.98 11.19 -21.80
N LEU A 94 -20.74 11.64 -21.64
CA LEU A 94 -19.88 11.31 -20.51
C LEU A 94 -19.94 12.41 -19.45
N LEU A 95 -20.12 12.06 -18.19
CA LEU A 95 -20.03 12.97 -17.06
C LEU A 95 -18.87 12.58 -16.14
N PRO A 96 -18.16 13.55 -15.55
CA PRO A 96 -17.20 13.27 -14.50
C PRO A 96 -17.93 12.97 -13.20
N GLU A 97 -17.55 11.90 -12.52
CA GLU A 97 -18.04 11.55 -11.19
C GLU A 97 -16.87 11.52 -10.21
N LYS A 98 -16.94 12.35 -9.16
CA LYS A 98 -15.92 12.41 -8.11
C LYS A 98 -16.04 11.18 -7.21
N VAL A 99 -14.95 10.49 -6.98
CA VAL A 99 -14.88 9.34 -6.07
C VAL A 99 -14.79 9.85 -4.63
N ARG A 100 -15.83 9.58 -3.85
CA ARG A 100 -15.99 10.06 -2.46
C ARG A 100 -16.03 8.95 -1.41
N SER A 101 -16.02 7.70 -1.83
CA SER A 101 -16.10 6.52 -0.97
C SER A 101 -14.93 5.57 -1.27
N ALA A 102 -14.66 4.66 -0.34
CA ALA A 102 -13.66 3.61 -0.54
C ALA A 102 -13.97 2.81 -1.82
N ILE A 103 -12.90 2.48 -2.54
CA ILE A 103 -12.92 1.63 -3.73
C ILE A 103 -12.70 0.18 -3.30
N ILE A 104 -11.80 -0.02 -2.34
CA ILE A 104 -11.56 -1.30 -1.69
C ILE A 104 -12.59 -1.47 -0.58
N THR A 105 -13.49 -2.44 -0.75
CA THR A 105 -14.62 -2.67 0.16
C THR A 105 -14.58 -4.02 0.85
N ASP A 106 -13.91 -5.00 0.26
CA ASP A 106 -13.67 -6.30 0.88
C ASP A 106 -12.19 -6.39 1.26
N LEU A 107 -11.90 -6.55 2.54
CA LEU A 107 -10.54 -6.61 3.10
C LEU A 107 -10.25 -7.96 3.77
N ASN A 108 -11.24 -8.86 3.82
CA ASN A 108 -11.08 -10.18 4.43
C ASN A 108 -10.35 -11.12 3.47
N LYS A 109 -9.61 -12.09 4.01
CA LYS A 109 -8.89 -13.14 3.26
C LYS A 109 -8.21 -12.57 2.01
N TYR A 110 -7.31 -11.63 2.23
CA TYR A 110 -6.78 -10.75 1.19
C TYR A 110 -5.70 -11.46 0.35
N THR A 111 -6.12 -12.21 -0.67
CA THR A 111 -5.21 -12.95 -1.55
C THR A 111 -4.41 -12.02 -2.46
N TYR A 112 -3.34 -12.55 -3.06
CA TYR A 112 -2.54 -11.83 -4.04
C TYR A 112 -3.36 -11.33 -5.24
N GLU A 113 -4.32 -12.12 -5.74
CA GLU A 113 -5.16 -11.74 -6.88
C GLU A 113 -6.07 -10.56 -6.53
N LYS A 114 -6.63 -10.57 -5.33
CA LYS A 114 -7.44 -9.47 -4.81
C LYS A 114 -6.61 -8.21 -4.61
N PHE A 115 -5.41 -8.35 -4.04
CA PHE A 115 -4.44 -7.28 -3.94
C PHE A 115 -4.11 -6.64 -5.31
N GLN A 116 -3.79 -7.45 -6.32
CA GLN A 116 -3.49 -6.96 -7.67
C GLN A 116 -4.69 -6.24 -8.31
N GLN A 117 -5.91 -6.79 -8.15
CA GLN A 117 -7.12 -6.17 -8.67
C GLN A 117 -7.41 -4.82 -7.99
N ASP A 118 -7.29 -4.76 -6.67
CA ASP A 118 -7.51 -3.55 -5.90
C ASP A 118 -6.44 -2.50 -6.21
N LEU A 119 -5.20 -2.91 -6.40
CA LEU A 119 -4.14 -2.01 -6.81
C LEU A 119 -4.41 -1.42 -8.20
N HIS A 120 -4.83 -2.25 -9.17
CA HIS A 120 -5.24 -1.76 -10.49
C HIS A 120 -6.40 -0.75 -10.39
N ASN A 121 -7.40 -1.04 -9.56
CA ASN A 121 -8.54 -0.14 -9.33
C ASN A 121 -8.11 1.18 -8.69
N LEU A 122 -7.21 1.13 -7.70
CA LEU A 122 -6.64 2.31 -7.06
C LEU A 122 -5.86 3.16 -8.06
N GLN A 123 -4.98 2.57 -8.86
CA GLN A 123 -4.15 3.30 -9.83
C GLN A 123 -5.01 3.96 -10.92
N ALA A 124 -6.07 3.29 -11.39
CA ALA A 124 -6.99 3.85 -12.37
C ALA A 124 -7.71 5.13 -11.87
N ILE A 125 -7.98 5.22 -10.57
CA ILE A 125 -8.60 6.39 -9.95
C ILE A 125 -7.56 7.40 -9.46
N TYR A 126 -6.39 6.96 -9.01
CA TYR A 126 -5.37 7.79 -8.38
C TYR A 126 -3.99 7.63 -9.05
N PRO A 127 -3.85 8.07 -10.32
CA PRO A 127 -2.62 7.90 -11.11
C PRO A 127 -1.38 8.60 -10.54
N PHE A 128 -1.51 9.47 -9.54
CA PHE A 128 -0.36 10.05 -8.83
C PHE A 128 0.41 9.01 -8.00
N MET A 129 -0.21 7.87 -7.67
CA MET A 129 0.48 6.75 -7.03
C MET A 129 1.37 6.07 -8.07
N PHE A 130 2.68 6.10 -7.84
CA PHE A 130 3.59 5.30 -8.65
C PHE A 130 3.59 3.87 -8.13
N GLN A 131 3.66 2.91 -9.04
CA GLN A 131 3.83 1.50 -8.69
C GLN A 131 4.92 0.90 -9.55
N GLN A 132 5.65 -0.05 -8.99
CA GLN A 132 6.60 -0.86 -9.74
C GLN A 132 6.72 -2.25 -9.12
N SER A 133 6.98 -3.24 -9.98
CA SER A 133 7.50 -4.51 -9.48
C SER A 133 8.98 -4.33 -9.14
N ILE A 134 9.34 -4.69 -7.91
CA ILE A 134 10.71 -4.58 -7.39
C ILE A 134 11.42 -5.94 -7.37
N GLY A 135 10.69 -7.03 -7.61
CA GLY A 135 11.18 -8.38 -7.53
C GLY A 135 10.07 -9.39 -7.65
N LYS A 136 10.39 -10.67 -7.48
CA LYS A 136 9.42 -11.76 -7.56
C LYS A 136 9.56 -12.72 -6.40
N SER A 137 8.45 -13.28 -5.98
CA SER A 137 8.43 -14.41 -5.06
C SER A 137 9.01 -15.67 -5.68
N VAL A 138 9.20 -16.73 -4.88
CA VAL A 138 9.64 -18.04 -5.37
C VAL A 138 8.76 -18.59 -6.51
N MET A 139 7.44 -18.40 -6.43
CA MET A 139 6.51 -18.84 -7.49
C MET A 139 6.37 -17.82 -8.64
N GLY A 140 7.16 -16.75 -8.64
CA GLY A 140 7.18 -15.76 -9.72
C GLY A 140 6.11 -14.68 -9.64
N LYS A 141 5.40 -14.54 -8.51
CA LYS A 141 4.45 -13.43 -8.29
C LYS A 141 5.23 -12.14 -8.06
N GLU A 142 4.77 -11.04 -8.63
CA GLU A 142 5.44 -9.75 -8.50
C GLU A 142 5.33 -9.23 -7.06
N ILE A 143 6.44 -8.76 -6.51
CA ILE A 143 6.46 -8.00 -5.25
C ILE A 143 6.40 -6.54 -5.66
N VAL A 144 5.36 -5.84 -5.22
CA VAL A 144 5.04 -4.50 -5.72
C VAL A 144 5.32 -3.44 -4.65
N GLU A 145 6.09 -2.44 -5.04
CA GLU A 145 6.25 -1.18 -4.30
C GLU A 145 5.25 -0.14 -4.81
N LEU A 146 4.61 0.56 -3.89
CA LEU A 146 3.85 1.79 -4.13
C LEU A 146 4.59 2.99 -3.57
N GLN A 147 4.63 4.07 -4.34
CA GLN A 147 5.21 5.34 -3.91
C GLN A 147 4.16 6.44 -3.97
N ILE A 148 3.91 7.08 -2.83
CA ILE A 148 2.88 8.11 -2.66
C ILE A 148 3.47 9.31 -1.93
N GLY A 149 3.62 10.43 -2.63
CA GLY A 149 4.23 11.64 -2.11
C GLY A 149 5.19 12.28 -3.11
N ARG A 150 5.76 13.40 -2.72
CA ARG A 150 6.79 14.12 -3.47
C ARG A 150 7.80 14.85 -2.57
N GLY A 151 7.82 14.48 -1.29
CA GLY A 151 8.71 15.09 -0.31
C GLY A 151 10.06 14.41 -0.20
N SER A 152 10.94 14.96 0.62
CA SER A 152 12.30 14.45 0.83
C SER A 152 12.43 13.52 2.04
N ASN A 153 11.39 13.38 2.87
CA ASN A 153 11.37 12.40 3.95
C ASN A 153 10.88 11.05 3.39
N ASP A 154 11.80 10.12 3.12
CA ASP A 154 11.52 8.82 2.52
C ASP A 154 11.21 7.76 3.58
N VAL A 155 9.94 7.57 3.93
CA VAL A 155 9.50 6.60 4.94
C VAL A 155 8.95 5.34 4.29
N HIS A 156 9.15 4.19 4.93
CA HIS A 156 8.76 2.90 4.39
C HIS A 156 7.84 2.11 5.31
N LEU A 157 6.91 1.39 4.68
CA LEU A 157 5.95 0.50 5.33
C LEU A 157 5.85 -0.82 4.55
N ASN A 158 5.82 -1.96 5.25
CA ASN A 158 5.56 -3.24 4.61
C ASN A 158 4.71 -4.17 5.48
N GLY A 159 4.17 -5.22 4.86
CA GLY A 159 3.33 -6.20 5.51
C GLY A 159 3.43 -7.58 4.86
N SER A 160 2.83 -8.57 5.52
CA SER A 160 2.79 -9.97 5.10
C SER A 160 4.18 -10.55 4.80
N PHE A 161 5.15 -10.29 5.67
CA PHE A 161 6.38 -11.08 5.71
C PHE A 161 6.05 -12.54 6.04
N HIS A 162 5.15 -12.75 7.00
CA HIS A 162 4.61 -14.07 7.32
C HIS A 162 3.26 -14.31 6.62
N GLY A 163 3.09 -15.50 6.02
CA GLY A 163 1.88 -15.83 5.25
C GLY A 163 0.57 -15.76 6.05
N ASN A 164 0.61 -16.14 7.34
CA ASN A 164 -0.56 -16.14 8.21
C ASN A 164 -0.86 -14.79 8.88
N GLU A 165 -0.09 -13.77 8.58
CA GLU A 165 -0.25 -12.39 9.07
C GLU A 165 -0.81 -11.49 7.95
N TRP A 166 -1.54 -12.10 7.00
CA TRP A 166 -2.09 -11.46 5.79
C TRP A 166 -2.99 -10.24 6.07
N ILE A 167 -3.53 -10.12 7.29
CA ILE A 167 -4.33 -8.99 7.73
C ILE A 167 -3.54 -7.66 7.68
N THR A 168 -2.20 -7.72 7.79
CA THR A 168 -1.32 -6.55 7.68
C THR A 168 -1.40 -5.91 6.29
N THR A 169 -1.51 -6.71 5.22
CA THR A 169 -1.79 -6.20 3.87
C THR A 169 -3.15 -5.49 3.81
N SER A 170 -4.18 -6.07 4.44
CA SER A 170 -5.51 -5.43 4.51
C SER A 170 -5.48 -4.07 5.19
N VAL A 171 -4.73 -3.94 6.30
CA VAL A 171 -4.53 -2.66 7.00
C VAL A 171 -3.87 -1.63 6.08
N ILE A 172 -2.79 -2.03 5.41
CA ILE A 172 -2.04 -1.18 4.48
C ILE A 172 -2.92 -0.70 3.33
N MET A 173 -3.65 -1.61 2.68
CA MET A 173 -4.49 -1.28 1.53
C MET A 173 -5.68 -0.39 1.90
N LYS A 174 -6.27 -0.60 3.08
CA LYS A 174 -7.30 0.30 3.63
C LYS A 174 -6.74 1.71 3.86
N PHE A 175 -5.56 1.81 4.48
CA PHE A 175 -4.89 3.09 4.69
C PHE A 175 -4.57 3.82 3.38
N ILE A 176 -4.02 3.14 2.38
CA ILE A 176 -3.73 3.73 1.07
C ILE A 176 -5.02 4.29 0.44
N ASN A 177 -6.13 3.55 0.49
CA ASN A 177 -7.39 4.04 -0.04
C ASN A 177 -7.89 5.28 0.71
N GLU A 178 -7.84 5.28 2.05
CA GLU A 178 -8.25 6.44 2.85
C GLU A 178 -7.35 7.65 2.64
N TYR A 179 -6.05 7.45 2.53
CA TYR A 179 -5.06 8.49 2.24
C TYR A 179 -5.33 9.13 0.88
N ALA A 180 -5.54 8.33 -0.17
CA ALA A 180 -5.86 8.83 -1.51
C ALA A 180 -7.21 9.57 -1.56
N LEU A 181 -8.21 9.09 -0.82
CA LEU A 181 -9.50 9.78 -0.67
C LEU A 181 -9.34 11.12 0.03
N SER A 182 -8.57 11.16 1.12
CA SER A 182 -8.27 12.37 1.87
C SER A 182 -7.60 13.42 0.98
N LEU A 183 -6.58 13.02 0.20
CA LEU A 183 -5.84 13.89 -0.72
C LEU A 183 -6.74 14.50 -1.81
N THR A 184 -7.64 13.70 -2.40
CA THR A 184 -8.48 14.14 -3.52
C THR A 184 -9.78 14.84 -3.09
N ASN A 185 -10.23 14.62 -1.86
CA ASN A 185 -11.45 15.21 -1.32
C ASN A 185 -11.22 16.31 -0.27
N HIS A 186 -9.98 16.54 0.16
CA HIS A 186 -9.60 17.50 1.21
C HIS A 186 -10.24 17.20 2.57
N ASN A 187 -10.64 15.95 2.81
CA ASN A 187 -11.18 15.51 4.09
C ASN A 187 -10.03 15.08 5.00
N PRO A 188 -9.89 15.60 6.22
CA PRO A 188 -8.82 15.20 7.12
C PRO A 188 -9.02 13.75 7.63
N ILE A 189 -7.92 13.06 7.92
CA ILE A 189 -7.92 11.78 8.64
C ILE A 189 -7.55 12.08 10.08
N ARG A 190 -8.42 11.75 11.05
CA ARG A 190 -8.24 12.09 12.48
C ARG A 190 -7.88 13.57 12.70
N GLY A 191 -8.54 14.46 11.97
CA GLY A 191 -8.31 15.91 12.06
C GLY A 191 -7.03 16.43 11.36
N ARG A 192 -6.24 15.56 10.72
CA ARG A 192 -5.03 15.94 9.98
C ARG A 192 -5.29 16.01 8.47
N PHE A 193 -4.96 17.14 7.87
CA PHE A 193 -4.94 17.27 6.41
C PHE A 193 -3.72 16.56 5.84
N THR A 194 -3.91 15.80 4.76
CA THR A 194 -2.90 14.91 4.18
C THR A 194 -2.07 15.54 3.08
N LEU A 195 -2.55 16.61 2.44
CA LEU A 195 -1.79 17.29 1.38
C LEU A 195 -0.43 17.83 1.86
N PRO A 196 -0.29 18.46 3.05
CA PRO A 196 1.02 18.82 3.56
C PRO A 196 1.95 17.61 3.72
N LEU A 197 1.43 16.48 4.22
CA LEU A 197 2.20 15.23 4.38
C LEU A 197 2.69 14.70 3.03
N TYR A 198 1.83 14.73 2.01
CA TYR A 198 2.20 14.36 0.64
C TYR A 198 3.32 15.23 0.07
N GLN A 199 3.38 16.51 0.45
CA GLN A 199 4.40 17.45 -0.02
C GLN A 199 5.73 17.30 0.72
N THR A 200 5.72 16.89 1.98
CA THR A 200 6.95 16.77 2.81
C THR A 200 7.51 15.36 2.87
N THR A 201 6.68 14.36 2.60
CA THR A 201 7.01 12.94 2.80
C THR A 201 6.73 12.14 1.54
N GLN A 202 7.65 11.25 1.21
CA GLN A 202 7.52 10.22 0.20
C GLN A 202 7.29 8.89 0.92
N LEU A 203 6.07 8.37 0.83
CA LEU A 203 5.73 7.07 1.41
C LEU A 203 6.04 5.98 0.39
N SER A 204 6.96 5.08 0.74
CA SER A 204 7.19 3.80 0.07
C SER A 204 6.42 2.69 0.80
N VAL A 205 5.70 1.85 0.07
CA VAL A 205 4.91 0.75 0.65
C VAL A 205 5.09 -0.53 -0.13
N VAL A 206 5.40 -1.64 0.55
CA VAL A 206 5.30 -3.00 0.00
C VAL A 206 4.23 -3.77 0.78
N PRO A 207 2.96 -3.74 0.34
CA PRO A 207 1.85 -4.28 1.13
C PRO A 207 1.94 -5.79 1.38
N MET A 208 2.54 -6.55 0.47
CA MET A 208 2.59 -8.01 0.51
C MET A 208 3.97 -8.53 0.09
N VAL A 209 4.81 -8.85 1.06
CA VAL A 209 6.17 -9.39 0.83
C VAL A 209 6.15 -10.87 0.47
N ASN A 210 5.27 -11.67 1.08
CA ASN A 210 5.16 -13.11 0.89
C ASN A 210 3.84 -13.52 0.20
N PRO A 211 3.63 -13.19 -1.08
CA PRO A 211 2.38 -13.49 -1.77
C PRO A 211 2.13 -14.99 -1.96
N ASP A 212 3.17 -15.82 -1.88
CA ASP A 212 3.05 -17.27 -1.97
C ASP A 212 2.52 -17.88 -0.66
N GLY A 213 3.13 -17.51 0.47
CA GLY A 213 2.66 -17.93 1.79
C GLY A 213 1.25 -17.44 2.10
N VAL A 214 0.92 -16.19 1.76
CA VAL A 214 -0.43 -15.64 1.94
C VAL A 214 -1.48 -16.48 1.19
N ASN A 215 -1.25 -16.76 -0.09
CA ASN A 215 -2.19 -17.56 -0.89
C ASN A 215 -2.28 -19.00 -0.37
N LEU A 216 -1.17 -19.60 0.07
CA LEU A 216 -1.17 -20.93 0.68
C LEU A 216 -2.05 -20.96 1.94
N VAL A 217 -1.92 -19.98 2.82
CA VAL A 217 -2.71 -19.91 4.06
C VAL A 217 -4.20 -19.76 3.76
N ILE A 218 -4.58 -18.92 2.80
CA ILE A 218 -5.98 -18.60 2.52
C ILE A 218 -6.67 -19.69 1.70
N ASN A 219 -6.01 -20.19 0.66
CA ASN A 219 -6.60 -21.07 -0.35
C ASN A 219 -6.14 -22.54 -0.22
N GLY A 220 -5.21 -22.84 0.68
CA GLY A 220 -4.69 -24.17 0.93
C GLY A 220 -3.69 -24.66 -0.14
N ALA A 221 -3.33 -25.94 -0.07
CA ALA A 221 -2.21 -26.53 -0.81
C ALA A 221 -2.26 -26.30 -2.33
N LYS A 222 -3.46 -26.28 -2.94
CA LYS A 222 -3.62 -26.06 -4.39
C LYS A 222 -3.06 -24.71 -4.86
N ALA A 223 -3.05 -23.70 -3.99
CA ALA A 223 -2.47 -22.40 -4.31
C ALA A 223 -0.93 -22.43 -4.43
N ALA A 224 -0.29 -23.51 -3.99
CA ALA A 224 1.16 -23.72 -4.11
C ALA A 224 1.58 -24.24 -5.50
N GLY A 225 0.65 -24.59 -6.39
CA GLY A 225 0.97 -25.08 -7.74
C GLY A 225 1.94 -26.26 -7.70
N ASP A 226 3.09 -26.13 -8.37
CA ASP A 226 4.14 -27.16 -8.41
C ASP A 226 4.73 -27.51 -7.03
N TYR A 227 4.52 -26.65 -6.02
CA TYR A 227 4.95 -26.89 -4.64
C TYR A 227 3.88 -27.63 -3.80
N GLU A 228 2.70 -27.95 -4.32
CA GLU A 228 1.58 -28.54 -3.58
C GLU A 228 2.00 -29.77 -2.74
N THR A 229 2.72 -30.71 -3.34
CA THR A 229 3.21 -31.91 -2.62
C THR A 229 4.20 -31.54 -1.51
N LYS A 230 5.13 -30.61 -1.79
CA LYS A 230 6.16 -30.20 -0.82
C LYS A 230 5.58 -29.47 0.39
N VAL A 231 4.62 -28.57 0.18
CA VAL A 231 3.98 -27.84 1.29
C VAL A 231 3.15 -28.78 2.17
N LEU A 232 2.50 -29.78 1.58
CA LEU A 232 1.82 -30.83 2.34
C LEU A 232 2.82 -31.68 3.13
N GLU A 233 3.93 -32.10 2.53
CA GLU A 233 4.99 -32.84 3.23
C GLU A 233 5.56 -32.05 4.41
N MET A 234 5.93 -30.79 4.19
CA MET A 234 6.41 -29.88 5.25
C MET A 234 5.36 -29.65 6.34
N ASN A 235 4.07 -29.69 6.00
CA ASN A 235 2.97 -29.56 6.94
C ASN A 235 2.45 -30.92 7.45
N HIS A 236 3.23 -32.00 7.36
CA HIS A 236 2.86 -33.34 7.84
C HIS A 236 1.54 -33.88 7.29
N GLN A 237 1.28 -33.63 6.00
CA GLN A 237 0.03 -33.95 5.29
C GLN A 237 -1.21 -33.27 5.88
N ASN A 238 -1.05 -32.29 6.77
CA ASN A 238 -2.13 -31.45 7.24
C ASN A 238 -2.52 -30.45 6.16
N THR A 239 -3.81 -30.42 5.82
CA THR A 239 -4.36 -29.50 4.81
C THR A 239 -4.72 -28.13 5.41
N ASN A 240 -4.62 -27.97 6.73
CA ASN A 240 -4.77 -26.69 7.40
C ASN A 240 -3.42 -25.95 7.48
N PHE A 241 -3.31 -24.86 6.72
CA PHE A 241 -2.11 -24.02 6.63
C PHE A 241 -2.17 -22.77 7.52
N SER A 242 -3.16 -22.61 8.41
CA SER A 242 -3.29 -21.44 9.29
C SER A 242 -2.02 -21.10 10.09
N ASN A 243 -1.21 -22.09 10.46
CA ASN A 243 0.05 -21.88 11.18
C ASN A 243 1.27 -21.57 10.29
N TRP A 244 1.09 -21.45 8.97
CA TRP A 244 2.19 -21.25 8.03
C TRP A 244 2.67 -19.79 8.01
N LYS A 245 3.89 -19.57 8.50
CA LYS A 245 4.58 -18.27 8.47
C LYS A 245 5.51 -18.13 7.27
N ALA A 246 6.22 -19.20 6.95
CA ALA A 246 7.29 -19.21 5.95
C ALA A 246 6.84 -18.80 4.53
N ASN A 247 7.80 -18.59 3.64
CA ASN A 247 7.54 -18.57 2.20
C ASN A 247 7.18 -19.99 1.68
N ILE A 248 6.98 -20.13 0.36
CA ILE A 248 6.53 -21.43 -0.20
C ILE A 248 7.56 -22.56 -0.05
N LYS A 249 8.84 -22.22 0.13
CA LYS A 249 9.92 -23.19 0.36
C LYS A 249 10.07 -23.56 1.83
N GLY A 250 9.22 -23.04 2.72
CA GLY A 250 9.32 -23.32 4.15
C GLY A 250 10.47 -22.57 4.84
N VAL A 251 10.94 -21.45 4.28
CA VAL A 251 11.91 -20.54 4.91
C VAL A 251 11.19 -19.34 5.50
N ASP A 252 11.51 -19.00 6.75
CA ASP A 252 10.99 -17.83 7.43
C ASP A 252 11.72 -16.56 6.94
N LEU A 253 10.98 -15.71 6.21
CA LEU A 253 11.55 -14.51 5.61
C LEU A 253 12.05 -13.49 6.64
N ASN A 254 11.47 -13.47 7.85
CA ASN A 254 11.93 -12.58 8.92
C ASN A 254 13.05 -13.22 9.76
N LYS A 255 13.73 -14.23 9.19
CA LYS A 255 14.96 -14.85 9.70
C LYS A 255 16.02 -14.97 8.60
N GLN A 256 15.89 -14.23 7.52
CA GLN A 256 16.79 -14.27 6.37
C GLN A 256 17.84 -13.15 6.36
N TYR A 257 17.85 -12.26 7.36
CA TYR A 257 18.74 -11.10 7.35
C TYR A 257 20.01 -11.33 8.21
N PRO A 258 21.20 -10.86 7.78
CA PRO A 258 22.49 -11.12 8.44
C PRO A 258 22.70 -10.21 9.68
N ALA A 259 21.74 -10.25 10.61
CA ALA A 259 21.79 -9.57 11.89
C ALA A 259 21.70 -10.64 12.99
N ARG A 260 22.86 -11.13 13.46
CA ARG A 260 22.97 -12.31 14.36
C ARG A 260 22.33 -13.58 13.79
N TRP A 261 22.38 -13.77 12.47
CA TRP A 261 21.78 -14.93 11.82
C TRP A 261 22.40 -16.24 12.29
N GLU A 262 23.72 -16.30 12.43
CA GLU A 262 24.44 -17.47 12.91
C GLU A 262 23.99 -17.89 14.32
N THR A 263 23.68 -16.91 15.18
CA THR A 263 23.13 -17.15 16.52
C THR A 263 21.71 -17.71 16.47
N GLU A 264 20.88 -17.25 15.52
CA GLU A 264 19.53 -17.77 15.34
C GLU A 264 19.53 -19.21 14.84
N VAL A 265 20.42 -19.56 13.91
CA VAL A 265 20.49 -20.92 13.34
C VAL A 265 20.72 -21.99 14.42
N GLU A 266 21.51 -21.70 15.45
CA GLU A 266 21.82 -22.64 16.53
C GLU A 266 20.58 -23.04 17.36
N ARG A 267 19.56 -22.18 17.42
CA ARG A 267 18.35 -22.37 18.25
C ARG A 267 17.09 -22.62 17.43
N LYS A 268 17.19 -22.62 16.11
CA LYS A 268 16.07 -22.71 15.18
C LYS A 268 16.04 -24.06 14.44
N PRO A 269 14.92 -24.40 13.81
CA PRO A 269 14.81 -25.58 12.95
C PRO A 269 15.94 -25.64 11.91
N THR A 270 16.34 -26.84 11.53
CA THR A 270 17.47 -27.07 10.58
C THR A 270 17.02 -27.49 9.18
N SER A 271 15.71 -27.50 8.92
CA SER A 271 15.14 -27.88 7.63
C SER A 271 13.86 -27.10 7.34
N PRO A 272 13.51 -26.93 6.04
CA PRO A 272 12.24 -26.34 5.61
C PRO A 272 11.02 -26.85 6.36
N GLN A 273 10.21 -25.92 6.89
CA GLN A 273 9.00 -26.24 7.64
C GLN A 273 8.06 -25.01 7.72
N PRO A 274 6.83 -25.12 8.24
CA PRO A 274 5.85 -24.03 8.20
C PRO A 274 6.28 -22.71 8.86
N ARG A 275 7.27 -22.73 9.76
CA ARG A 275 7.69 -21.56 10.55
C ARG A 275 9.12 -21.68 11.05
N ASP A 276 9.74 -20.54 11.36
CA ASP A 276 10.97 -20.44 12.14
C ASP A 276 12.26 -20.99 11.49
N PHE A 277 12.21 -21.70 10.35
CA PHE A 277 13.42 -22.14 9.65
C PHE A 277 14.14 -20.96 9.00
N PRO A 278 15.38 -20.62 9.40
CA PRO A 278 16.05 -19.40 8.97
C PRO A 278 16.70 -19.50 7.57
N GLY A 279 16.60 -20.65 6.90
CA GLY A 279 17.37 -20.96 5.70
C GLY A 279 18.70 -21.63 6.03
N TYR A 280 19.42 -22.07 4.99
CA TYR A 280 20.78 -22.64 5.14
C TYR A 280 21.87 -21.58 5.14
N GLU A 281 21.57 -20.40 4.59
CA GLU A 281 22.38 -19.19 4.56
C GLU A 281 21.42 -17.97 4.63
N PRO A 282 21.85 -16.80 5.12
CA PRO A 282 21.05 -15.59 5.05
C PRO A 282 20.98 -15.06 3.61
N MET A 283 19.98 -14.23 3.31
CA MET A 283 19.81 -13.55 2.01
C MET A 283 19.78 -14.49 0.80
N THR A 284 19.09 -15.62 0.92
CA THR A 284 18.92 -16.58 -0.18
C THR A 284 17.52 -16.56 -0.80
N GLU A 285 16.50 -16.21 -0.01
CA GLU A 285 15.13 -16.16 -0.50
C GLU A 285 14.88 -14.88 -1.32
N PRO A 286 14.26 -15.00 -2.50
CA PRO A 286 14.11 -13.87 -3.42
C PRO A 286 13.25 -12.75 -2.83
N GLU A 287 12.28 -13.07 -1.96
CA GLU A 287 11.49 -12.07 -1.25
C GLU A 287 12.35 -11.22 -0.29
N ALA A 288 13.26 -11.86 0.46
CA ALA A 288 14.15 -11.17 1.40
C ALA A 288 15.19 -10.32 0.66
N ILE A 289 15.79 -10.86 -0.41
CA ILE A 289 16.72 -10.12 -1.28
C ILE A 289 16.04 -8.89 -1.86
N THR A 290 14.82 -9.03 -2.38
CA THR A 290 14.03 -7.92 -2.95
C THR A 290 13.85 -6.77 -1.94
N MET A 291 13.53 -7.09 -0.69
CA MET A 291 13.35 -6.07 0.35
C MET A 291 14.68 -5.43 0.77
N ALA A 292 15.76 -6.19 0.80
CA ALA A 292 17.11 -5.68 1.09
C ALA A 292 17.60 -4.73 -0.02
N ASP A 293 17.43 -5.11 -1.29
CA ASP A 293 17.77 -4.30 -2.45
C ASP A 293 16.98 -2.98 -2.46
N LEU A 294 15.67 -3.05 -2.17
CA LEU A 294 14.84 -1.85 -2.07
C LEU A 294 15.34 -0.89 -0.97
N ALA A 295 15.66 -1.40 0.21
CA ALA A 295 16.19 -0.58 1.30
C ALA A 295 17.52 0.09 0.94
N ASN A 296 18.41 -0.62 0.25
CA ASN A 296 19.67 -0.09 -0.27
C ASN A 296 19.44 1.00 -1.33
N GLU A 297 18.51 0.80 -2.25
CA GLU A 297 18.23 1.74 -3.34
C GLU A 297 17.58 3.03 -2.82
N ARG A 298 16.66 2.93 -1.87
CA ARG A 298 15.86 4.07 -1.39
C ARG A 298 16.48 4.79 -0.21
N ASN A 299 17.34 4.12 0.58
CA ASN A 299 17.95 4.70 1.77
C ASN A 299 16.93 5.38 2.70
N PHE A 300 15.85 4.65 3.03
CA PHE A 300 14.72 5.15 3.83
C PHE A 300 15.17 5.86 5.11
N SER A 301 14.44 6.88 5.56
CA SER A 301 14.63 7.53 6.86
C SER A 301 14.06 6.69 8.00
N ILE A 302 12.92 6.02 7.78
CA ILE A 302 12.23 5.16 8.75
C ILE A 302 11.71 3.91 8.04
N VAL A 303 11.83 2.74 8.64
CA VAL A 303 11.14 1.51 8.19
C VAL A 303 10.17 0.99 9.24
N ASN A 304 8.98 0.59 8.79
CA ASN A 304 7.97 -0.05 9.63
C ASN A 304 7.56 -1.39 8.99
N ALA A 305 7.80 -2.48 9.70
CA ALA A 305 7.36 -3.82 9.30
C ALA A 305 6.14 -4.22 10.13
N LEU A 306 4.97 -4.31 9.50
CA LEU A 306 3.75 -4.76 10.16
C LEU A 306 3.73 -6.28 10.23
N HIS A 307 3.52 -6.77 11.45
CA HIS A 307 3.40 -8.17 11.81
C HIS A 307 2.16 -8.37 12.68
N THR A 308 1.86 -9.62 13.04
CA THR A 308 0.91 -9.91 14.13
C THR A 308 1.50 -11.03 15.00
N GLN A 309 1.38 -10.99 16.31
CA GLN A 309 0.43 -10.24 17.14
C GLN A 309 1.07 -9.90 18.50
N GLY A 310 0.48 -8.95 19.21
CA GLY A 310 0.87 -8.62 20.58
C GLY A 310 0.54 -7.21 21.04
N GLU A 311 0.14 -6.31 20.14
CA GLU A 311 0.00 -4.86 20.39
C GLU A 311 1.32 -4.27 20.92
N GLU A 312 2.44 -4.72 20.33
CA GLU A 312 3.80 -4.34 20.70
C GLU A 312 4.54 -3.66 19.54
N ILE A 313 5.45 -2.76 19.88
CA ILE A 313 6.34 -2.09 18.92
C ILE A 313 7.79 -2.37 19.33
N TYR A 314 8.46 -3.23 18.56
CA TYR A 314 9.88 -3.51 18.74
C TYR A 314 10.73 -2.51 17.96
N TRP A 315 11.70 -1.88 18.61
CA TRP A 315 12.37 -0.69 18.03
C TRP A 315 13.89 -0.59 18.21
N GLY A 316 14.51 -1.48 18.98
CA GLY A 316 15.95 -1.50 19.21
C GLY A 316 16.64 -2.74 18.65
N PHE A 317 17.95 -2.65 18.46
CA PHE A 317 18.82 -3.77 18.12
C PHE A 317 20.24 -3.51 18.62
N GLU A 318 20.67 -4.19 19.68
CA GLU A 318 22.03 -4.16 20.23
C GLU A 318 22.60 -2.74 20.53
N GLY A 319 21.73 -1.76 20.80
CA GLY A 319 22.13 -0.37 21.03
C GLY A 319 22.60 0.35 19.76
N LEU A 320 22.24 -0.19 18.60
CA LEU A 320 22.58 0.35 17.28
C LEU A 320 21.48 1.25 16.71
N GLU A 321 20.29 1.23 17.32
CA GLU A 321 19.21 2.16 17.00
C GLU A 321 19.63 3.61 17.30
N PRO A 322 19.32 4.57 16.42
CA PRO A 322 19.69 5.96 16.67
C PRO A 322 18.75 6.59 17.73
N PRO A 323 19.21 7.62 18.47
CA PRO A 323 18.46 8.20 19.60
C PRO A 323 17.05 8.70 19.25
N GLU A 324 16.82 9.20 18.03
CA GLU A 324 15.51 9.62 17.56
C GLU A 324 14.47 8.49 17.52
N SER A 325 14.89 7.21 17.49
CA SER A 325 13.96 6.07 17.49
C SER A 325 13.09 6.05 18.75
N GLU A 326 13.62 6.48 19.90
CA GLU A 326 12.86 6.55 21.15
C GLU A 326 11.76 7.62 21.07
N GLN A 327 12.03 8.75 20.42
CA GLN A 327 11.02 9.80 20.23
C GLN A 327 9.90 9.31 19.30
N ILE A 328 10.26 8.64 18.22
CA ILE A 328 9.31 8.09 17.24
C ILE A 328 8.44 7.02 17.89
N VAL A 329 9.04 6.04 18.60
CA VAL A 329 8.27 4.94 19.21
C VAL A 329 7.33 5.45 20.30
N ASN A 330 7.74 6.48 21.06
CA ASN A 330 6.87 7.09 22.07
C ASN A 330 5.66 7.77 21.44
N GLU A 331 5.82 8.41 20.27
CA GLU A 331 4.68 8.97 19.54
C GLU A 331 3.79 7.86 18.99
N TYR A 332 4.36 6.78 18.45
CA TYR A 332 3.59 5.62 18.00
C TYR A 332 2.77 5.00 19.13
N ALA A 333 3.39 4.72 20.27
CA ALA A 333 2.73 4.22 21.47
C ALA A 333 1.61 5.16 21.94
N ARG A 334 1.82 6.48 21.90
CA ARG A 334 0.82 7.48 22.28
C ARG A 334 -0.41 7.47 21.38
N VAL A 335 -0.26 7.21 20.08
CA VAL A 335 -1.36 7.27 19.10
C VAL A 335 -2.07 5.95 18.86
N SER A 336 -1.46 4.81 19.19
CA SER A 336 -2.07 3.48 19.07
C SER A 336 -2.43 2.84 20.41
N GLY A 337 -1.71 3.16 21.48
CA GLY A 337 -1.77 2.43 22.75
C GLY A 337 -0.83 1.22 22.83
N TYR A 338 -0.07 0.92 21.76
CA TYR A 338 0.82 -0.26 21.72
C TYR A 338 2.03 -0.08 22.62
N LEU A 339 2.51 -1.19 23.18
CA LEU A 339 3.63 -1.21 24.11
C LEU A 339 4.97 -1.10 23.36
N PRO A 340 5.77 -0.04 23.57
CA PRO A 340 7.11 0.01 23.01
C PRO A 340 8.04 -0.92 23.80
N VAL A 341 8.70 -1.85 23.10
CA VAL A 341 9.65 -2.81 23.67
C VAL A 341 10.98 -2.65 22.94
N GLN A 342 12.00 -2.18 23.65
CA GLN A 342 13.28 -1.83 23.01
C GLN A 342 14.06 -3.07 22.54
N TYR A 343 14.21 -4.07 23.41
CA TYR A 343 14.99 -5.27 23.10
C TYR A 343 14.17 -6.52 23.34
N ILE A 344 14.31 -7.47 22.41
CA ILE A 344 13.76 -8.82 22.50
C ILE A 344 14.84 -9.83 22.12
N ASP A 345 14.72 -11.05 22.64
CA ASP A 345 15.63 -12.14 22.28
C ASP A 345 15.18 -12.81 20.97
N SER A 346 15.15 -12.03 19.88
CA SER A 346 14.83 -12.47 18.52
C SER A 346 15.58 -11.58 17.53
N TYR A 347 16.36 -12.21 16.67
CA TYR A 347 17.27 -11.58 15.72
C TYR A 347 17.00 -12.05 14.28
N ALA A 348 17.88 -11.66 13.34
CA ALA A 348 17.83 -11.97 11.91
C ALA A 348 16.59 -11.42 11.17
N GLY A 349 15.84 -10.53 11.81
CA GLY A 349 14.68 -9.88 11.20
C GLY A 349 15.07 -8.69 10.33
N TYR A 350 14.12 -8.26 9.50
CA TYR A 350 14.31 -7.10 8.60
C TYR A 350 14.63 -5.82 9.38
N ARG A 351 13.95 -5.60 10.51
CA ARG A 351 14.19 -4.48 11.43
C ARG A 351 15.63 -4.47 11.94
N ASP A 352 16.09 -5.62 12.44
CA ASP A 352 17.40 -5.75 13.07
C ASP A 352 18.51 -5.42 12.08
N TRP A 353 18.42 -5.98 10.88
CA TRP A 353 19.34 -5.70 9.78
C TRP A 353 19.29 -4.24 9.33
N PHE A 354 18.10 -3.64 9.22
CA PHE A 354 18.00 -2.25 8.84
C PHE A 354 18.68 -1.32 9.86
N ILE A 355 18.45 -1.55 11.16
CA ILE A 355 19.12 -0.82 12.23
C ILE A 355 20.64 -1.07 12.20
N GLN A 356 21.05 -2.32 11.98
CA GLN A 356 22.45 -2.73 11.92
C GLN A 356 23.21 -2.09 10.75
N GLU A 357 22.64 -2.04 9.55
CA GLU A 357 23.35 -1.58 8.35
C GLU A 357 23.21 -0.07 8.16
N PHE A 358 22.00 0.47 8.34
CA PHE A 358 21.71 1.87 7.99
C PHE A 358 21.85 2.82 9.18
N ARG A 359 21.86 2.31 10.42
CA ARG A 359 21.86 3.13 11.66
C ARG A 359 20.69 4.13 11.68
N LYS A 360 19.52 3.66 11.26
CA LYS A 360 18.29 4.45 11.13
C LYS A 360 17.12 3.82 11.88
N PRO A 361 16.08 4.61 12.23
CA PRO A 361 14.90 4.09 12.92
C PRO A 361 14.22 2.95 12.17
N GLY A 362 14.09 1.80 12.82
CA GLY A 362 13.40 0.63 12.32
C GLY A 362 12.44 0.05 13.35
N PHE A 363 11.23 -0.29 12.94
CA PHE A 363 10.17 -0.76 13.82
C PHE A 363 9.54 -2.05 13.30
N THR A 364 9.33 -3.01 14.20
CA THR A 364 8.38 -4.10 13.98
C THR A 364 7.14 -3.80 14.81
N ILE A 365 5.98 -3.74 14.16
CA ILE A 365 4.71 -3.38 14.79
C ILE A 365 3.82 -4.62 14.77
N GLU A 366 3.61 -5.24 15.91
CA GLU A 366 2.82 -6.46 16.09
C GLU A 366 1.36 -6.10 16.36
N LEU A 367 0.50 -6.19 15.33
CA LEU A 367 -0.89 -5.74 15.41
C LEU A 367 -1.81 -6.77 16.09
N GLY A 368 -2.79 -6.27 16.84
CA GLY A 368 -3.86 -7.05 17.45
C GLY A 368 -3.38 -8.13 18.43
N THR A 369 -4.32 -8.95 18.93
CA THR A 369 -4.02 -10.02 19.89
C THR A 369 -4.72 -11.35 19.59
N GLY A 370 -4.12 -12.45 20.04
CA GLY A 370 -4.67 -13.81 19.93
C GLY A 370 -3.76 -14.78 19.16
N VAL A 371 -4.35 -15.58 18.27
CA VAL A 371 -3.66 -16.63 17.52
C VAL A 371 -3.80 -16.36 16.03
N ASN A 372 -2.67 -16.34 15.32
CA ASN A 372 -2.67 -16.13 13.87
C ASN A 372 -3.26 -17.34 13.11
N PRO A 373 -3.96 -17.11 11.98
CA PRO A 373 -4.38 -15.80 11.47
C PRO A 373 -5.42 -15.18 12.40
N LEU A 374 -5.25 -13.90 12.73
CA LEU A 374 -6.16 -13.22 13.65
C LEU A 374 -7.59 -13.24 13.10
N PRO A 375 -8.62 -13.44 13.95
CA PRO A 375 -10.02 -13.34 13.55
C PRO A 375 -10.30 -11.98 12.90
N PHE A 376 -10.91 -12.00 11.71
CA PHE A 376 -11.13 -10.77 10.95
C PHE A 376 -12.13 -9.82 11.63
N GLU A 377 -12.91 -10.32 12.59
CA GLU A 377 -13.78 -9.52 13.45
C GLU A 377 -13.01 -8.46 14.27
N GLN A 378 -11.71 -8.68 14.54
CA GLN A 378 -10.84 -7.69 15.20
C GLN A 378 -10.36 -6.59 14.26
N PHE A 379 -10.51 -6.74 12.94
CA PHE A 379 -9.94 -5.83 11.95
C PHE A 379 -10.32 -4.34 12.17
N PRO A 380 -11.56 -3.97 12.52
CA PRO A 380 -11.90 -2.56 12.76
C PRO A 380 -11.07 -1.94 13.90
N GLU A 381 -10.87 -2.66 15.00
CA GLU A 381 -10.09 -2.19 16.15
C GLU A 381 -8.60 -2.10 15.80
N ILE A 382 -8.04 -3.19 15.25
CA ILE A 382 -6.66 -3.24 14.73
C ILE A 382 -6.39 -2.06 13.80
N TYR A 383 -7.31 -1.78 12.88
CA TYR A 383 -7.15 -0.69 11.92
C TYR A 383 -7.13 0.67 12.61
N GLU A 384 -8.05 0.94 13.53
CA GLU A 384 -8.09 2.21 14.24
C GLU A 384 -6.83 2.44 15.08
N GLU A 385 -6.33 1.45 15.79
CA GLU A 385 -5.07 1.57 16.55
C GLU A 385 -3.89 1.84 15.62
N THR A 386 -3.79 1.05 14.53
CA THR A 386 -2.69 1.15 13.58
C THR A 386 -2.73 2.46 12.79
N LEU A 387 -3.91 3.00 12.47
CA LEU A 387 -4.08 4.25 11.71
C LEU A 387 -3.35 5.43 12.37
N GLY A 388 -3.27 5.45 13.71
CA GLY A 388 -2.47 6.43 14.44
C GLY A 388 -1.00 6.39 14.03
N ILE A 389 -0.42 5.20 14.04
CA ILE A 389 0.99 4.96 13.68
C ILE A 389 1.24 5.29 12.20
N LEU A 390 0.35 4.86 11.31
CA LEU A 390 0.49 5.11 9.87
C LEU A 390 0.48 6.61 9.53
N LEU A 391 -0.31 7.41 10.25
CA LEU A 391 -0.28 8.86 10.12
C LEU A 391 0.97 9.47 10.78
N ALA A 392 1.40 8.95 11.93
CA ALA A 392 2.61 9.39 12.62
C ALA A 392 3.87 9.23 11.77
N ASN A 393 3.99 8.09 11.11
CA ASN A 393 5.07 7.80 10.16
C ASN A 393 5.17 8.84 9.03
N LEU A 394 4.11 9.59 8.73
CA LEU A 394 4.13 10.58 7.66
C LEU A 394 4.58 11.98 8.09
N TYR A 395 4.54 12.32 9.38
CA TYR A 395 4.91 13.66 9.88
C TYR A 395 6.11 13.70 10.81
N LEU A 396 6.55 12.54 11.30
CA LEU A 396 7.84 12.37 11.96
C LEU A 396 8.95 12.28 10.90
#